data_AF-A0A535FF74-F1
#
_entry.id   AF-A0A535FF74-F1
#
_cell.length_a   1.000
_cell.length_b   1.000
_cell.length_c   1.000
_cell.angle_alpha   90.00
_cell.angle_beta   90.00
_cell.angle_gamma   90.00
#
_symmetry.space_group_name_H-M   'P 1'
#
loop_
_entity.id
_entity.type
_entity.pdbx_description
1 polymer ?
#
loop_
_entity_poly.entity_id
_entity_poly.type
_entity_poly.pdbx_seq_one_letter_code
_entity_poly.pdbx_strand_id
1 'polypeptide(L)'
;MSQEHIFEIIVRTIYEVIPELEGHALQPDDHLADLGANSLDRVEIVTMALEALSLPTPRVELSEAKSIADLVRILYEKSQCV
;
A
#
# COMPACT_ATOMS: atom_id res chain seq x y z
N MET A 1 8.73 -5.14 12.55
CA MET A 1 8.45 -4.05 11.58
C MET A 1 7.52 -3.05 12.24
N SER A 2 7.63 -1.75 11.95
CA SER A 2 6.71 -0.72 12.48
C SER A 2 5.71 -0.27 11.40
N GLN A 3 4.61 0.37 11.81
CA GLN A 3 3.61 0.89 10.88
C GLN A 3 4.18 2.03 10.02
N GLU A 4 5.06 2.86 10.58
CA GLU A 4 5.74 3.94 9.86
C GLU A 4 6.61 3.38 8.72
N HIS A 5 7.33 2.29 8.98
CA HIS A 5 8.16 1.65 7.94
C HIS A 5 7.30 1.10 6.78
N ILE A 6 6.15 0.52 7.09
CA ILE A 6 5.21 0.02 6.08
C ILE A 6 4.62 1.18 5.28
N PHE A 7 4.26 2.27 5.95
CA PHE A 7 3.76 3.48 5.33
C PHE A 7 4.78 4.05 4.34
N GLU A 8 6.04 4.17 4.73
CA GLU A 8 7.13 4.61 3.84
C GLU A 8 7.25 3.72 2.60
N ILE A 9 7.15 2.41 2.76
CA ILE A 9 7.18 1.47 1.62
C ILE A 9 5.97 1.69 0.71
N ILE A 10 4.76 1.78 1.26
CA ILE A 10 3.55 2.02 0.46
C ILE A 10 3.67 3.34 -0.31
N VAL A 11 4.13 4.42 0.33
CA VAL A 11 4.34 5.72 -0.31
C VAL A 11 5.31 5.61 -1.49
N ARG A 12 6.43 4.92 -1.31
CA ARG A 12 7.40 4.68 -2.39
C ARG A 12 6.78 3.88 -3.54
N THR A 13 6.03 2.84 -3.21
CA THR A 13 5.34 2.03 -4.21
C THR A 13 4.26 2.82 -4.96
N ILE A 14 3.54 3.73 -4.30
CA ILE A 14 2.57 4.61 -4.95
C ILE A 14 3.26 5.50 -5.98
N TYR A 15 4.44 6.07 -5.67
CA TYR A 15 5.19 6.86 -6.65
C TYR A 15 5.73 6.02 -7.81
N GLU A 16 6.05 4.75 -7.58
CA GLU A 16 6.49 3.84 -8.64
C GLU A 16 5.34 3.48 -9.60
N VAL A 17 4.12 3.27 -9.09
CA VAL A 17 2.93 2.95 -9.90
C VAL A 17 2.30 4.17 -10.55
N ILE A 18 2.30 5.30 -9.83
CA ILE A 18 1.69 6.56 -10.26
C ILE A 18 2.77 7.65 -10.16
N PRO A 19 3.70 7.73 -11.14
CA PRO A 19 4.80 8.69 -11.13
C PRO A 19 4.35 10.15 -11.06
N GLU A 20 3.13 10.46 -11.50
CA GLU A 20 2.55 11.80 -11.40
C GLU A 20 2.36 12.25 -9.94
N LEU A 21 2.33 11.31 -8.99
CA LEU A 21 2.23 11.61 -7.57
C LEU A 21 3.59 11.87 -6.91
N GLU A 22 4.71 11.63 -7.58
CA GLU A 22 6.05 11.79 -6.99
C GLU A 22 6.25 13.21 -6.42
N GLY A 23 6.61 13.29 -5.15
CA GLY A 23 6.80 14.56 -4.43
C GLY A 23 5.54 15.16 -3.81
N HIS A 24 4.35 14.58 -4.01
CA HIS A 24 3.15 14.97 -3.28
C HIS A 24 3.19 14.48 -1.82
N ALA A 25 2.67 15.27 -0.89
CA ALA A 25 2.63 14.89 0.53
C ALA A 25 1.45 13.95 0.83
N LEU A 26 1.63 12.65 0.59
CA LEU A 26 0.63 11.63 0.89
C LEU A 26 0.34 11.52 2.40
N GLN A 27 -0.94 11.43 2.75
CA GLN A 27 -1.44 11.28 4.12
C GLN A 27 -2.00 9.86 4.34
N PRO A 28 -1.98 9.34 5.59
CA PRO A 28 -2.54 8.03 5.89
C PRO A 28 -4.03 7.88 5.50
N ASP A 29 -4.81 8.94 5.61
CA ASP A 29 -6.24 8.91 5.28
C ASP A 29 -6.53 9.07 3.78
N ASP A 30 -5.50 9.28 2.94
CA ASP A 30 -5.69 9.40 1.50
C ASP A 30 -6.18 8.08 0.91
N HIS A 31 -7.18 8.20 0.04
CA HIS A 31 -7.75 7.08 -0.69
C HIS A 31 -7.04 6.90 -2.02
N LEU A 32 -6.59 5.67 -2.33
CA LEU A 32 -5.89 5.39 -3.59
C LEU A 32 -6.72 5.79 -4.82
N ALA A 33 -8.05 5.62 -4.77
CA ALA A 33 -8.93 6.01 -5.85
C ALA A 33 -8.95 7.54 -6.09
N ASP A 34 -8.90 8.33 -5.02
CA ASP A 34 -8.88 9.80 -5.10
C ASP A 34 -7.52 10.32 -5.59
N LEU A 35 -6.46 9.53 -5.37
CA LEU A 35 -5.13 9.75 -5.93
C LEU A 35 -5.00 9.33 -7.40
N GLY A 36 -6.09 8.86 -8.03
CA GLY A 36 -6.11 8.45 -9.44
C GLY A 36 -5.81 6.97 -9.68
N ALA A 37 -5.62 6.17 -8.63
CA ALA A 37 -5.34 4.74 -8.76
C ALA A 37 -6.59 3.97 -9.23
N ASN A 38 -6.50 3.43 -10.44
CA ASN A 38 -7.51 2.52 -10.97
C ASN A 38 -7.36 1.11 -10.36
N SER A 39 -8.21 0.16 -10.78
CA SER A 39 -8.22 -1.19 -10.21
C SER A 39 -6.93 -1.98 -10.44
N LEU A 40 -6.24 -1.77 -11.56
CA LEU A 40 -4.96 -2.39 -11.84
C LEU A 40 -3.85 -1.80 -10.96
N ASP A 41 -3.80 -0.46 -10.88
CA ASP A 41 -2.81 0.26 -10.09
C ASP A 41 -2.87 -0.18 -8.62
N ARG A 42 -4.08 -0.31 -8.05
CA ARG A 42 -4.25 -0.77 -6.66
C ARG A 42 -3.73 -2.20 -6.45
N VAL A 43 -3.92 -3.09 -7.42
CA VAL A 43 -3.37 -4.45 -7.34
C VAL A 43 -1.85 -4.43 -7.42
N GLU A 44 -1.28 -3.60 -8.29
CA GLU A 44 0.16 -3.46 -8.46
C GLU A 44 0.84 -2.85 -7.23
N ILE A 45 0.29 -1.76 -6.68
CA ILE A 45 0.78 -1.12 -5.44
C ILE A 45 0.86 -2.16 -4.32
N VAL A 46 -0.19 -2.94 -4.14
CA VAL A 46 -0.22 -3.90 -3.04
C VAL A 46 0.73 -5.07 -3.28
N THR A 47 0.80 -5.56 -4.53
CA THR A 47 1.71 -6.65 -4.88
C THR A 47 3.16 -6.26 -4.63
N MET A 48 3.57 -5.09 -5.12
CA MET A 48 4.92 -4.56 -4.90
C MET A 48 5.20 -4.28 -3.42
N ALA A 49 4.24 -3.76 -2.65
CA ALA A 49 4.42 -3.57 -1.22
C ALA A 49 4.64 -4.91 -0.49
N LEU A 50 3.89 -5.97 -0.83
CA LEU A 50 4.09 -7.31 -0.26
C LEU A 50 5.47 -7.88 -0.60
N GLU A 51 5.91 -7.73 -1.86
CA GLU A 51 7.23 -8.16 -2.31
C GLU A 51 8.36 -7.41 -1.57
N ALA A 52 8.26 -6.08 -1.49
CA ALA A 52 9.21 -5.24 -0.75
C ALA A 52 9.30 -5.63 0.73
N LEU A 53 8.18 -6.08 1.31
CA LEU A 53 8.08 -6.54 2.69
C LEU A 53 8.43 -8.02 2.87
N SER A 54 8.72 -8.74 1.78
CA SER A 54 8.92 -10.21 1.79
C SER A 54 7.77 -10.98 2.44
N LEU A 55 6.54 -10.46 2.32
CA LEU A 55 5.33 -11.07 2.85
C LEU A 55 4.69 -11.99 1.81
N PRO A 56 4.13 -13.15 2.22
CA PRO A 56 3.45 -14.04 1.28
C PRO A 56 2.21 -13.36 0.69
N THR A 57 2.04 -13.46 -0.63
CA THR A 57 0.89 -12.89 -1.33
C THR A 57 -0.41 -13.53 -0.84
N PRO A 58 -1.32 -12.78 -0.19
CA PRO A 58 -2.53 -13.36 0.36
C PRO A 58 -3.56 -13.64 -0.74
N ARG A 59 -4.29 -14.75 -0.60
CA ARG A 59 -5.41 -15.15 -1.47
C ARG A 59 -6.71 -14.36 -1.22
N VAL A 60 -6.76 -13.40 -0.28
CA VAL A 60 -8.01 -12.69 0.09
C VAL A 60 -7.80 -11.22 0.50
N GLU A 61 -8.68 -10.39 -0.07
CA GLU A 61 -9.23 -9.07 0.30
C GLU A 61 -8.30 -7.89 0.59
N LEU A 62 -7.37 -7.62 -0.31
CA LEU A 62 -6.76 -6.29 -0.42
C LEU A 62 -7.72 -5.26 -1.06
N SER A 63 -8.81 -5.75 -1.66
CA SER A 63 -9.93 -4.95 -2.16
C SER A 63 -10.68 -4.16 -1.07
N GLU A 64 -10.52 -4.56 0.20
CA GLU A 64 -11.14 -3.87 1.35
C GLU A 64 -10.36 -2.60 1.75
N ALA A 65 -9.09 -2.48 1.37
CA ALA A 65 -8.27 -1.33 1.74
C ALA A 65 -8.65 -0.12 0.90
N LYS A 66 -9.24 0.89 1.56
CA LYS A 66 -9.73 2.10 0.88
C LYS A 66 -8.74 3.23 1.01
N SER A 67 -8.05 3.32 2.13
CA SER A 67 -7.01 4.33 2.40
C SER A 67 -5.62 3.70 2.53
N ILE A 68 -4.59 4.56 2.54
CA ILE A 68 -3.21 4.15 2.82
C ILE A 68 -3.11 3.56 4.24
N ALA A 69 -3.82 4.13 5.23
CA ALA A 69 -3.87 3.63 6.60
C ALA A 69 -4.45 2.21 6.68
N ASP A 70 -5.48 1.90 5.88
CA ASP A 70 -6.03 0.54 5.81
C ASP A 70 -4.97 -0.44 5.30
N LEU A 71 -4.23 -0.07 4.26
CA LEU A 71 -3.14 -0.89 3.73
C LEU A 71 -2.04 -1.11 4.77
N VAL A 72 -1.61 -0.05 5.44
CA VAL A 72 -0.60 -0.13 6.51
C VAL A 72 -1.06 -1.10 7.59
N ARG A 73 -2.31 -0.98 8.04
CA ARG A 73 -2.87 -1.85 9.08
C ARG A 73 -2.89 -3.31 8.65
N ILE A 74 -3.40 -3.61 7.45
CA ILE A 74 -3.50 -4.98 6.93
C ILE A 74 -2.12 -5.61 6.80
N LEU A 75 -1.15 -4.88 6.24
CA LEU A 75 0.22 -5.38 6.08
C LEU A 75 0.94 -5.51 7.43
N TYR A 76 0.69 -4.60 8.37
CA TYR A 76 1.22 -4.67 9.72
C TYR A 76 0.72 -5.93 10.44
N GLU A 77 -0.61 -6.13 10.48
CA GLU A 77 -1.23 -7.32 11.07
C GLU A 77 -0.64 -8.61 10.46
N LYS A 78 -0.47 -8.66 9.13
CA LYS A 78 0.15 -9.81 8.47
C LYS A 78 1.59 -10.03 8.90
N SER A 79 2.39 -8.98 9.00
CA SER A 79 3.79 -9.09 9.44
C SER A 79 3.98 -9.63 10.85
N GLN A 80 2.92 -9.61 11.68
CA GLN A 80 2.95 -10.17 13.03
C GLN A 80 2.51 -11.65 13.07
N CYS A 81 1.89 -12.15 12.00
CA CYS A 81 1.38 -13.52 11.92
C CYS A 81 2.35 -14.49 11.23
N VAL A 82 3.45 -13.99 10.64
CA VAL A 82 4.52 -14.79 10.02
C VAL A 82 5.70 -14.89 10.99
#